data_AF-A0AAD5IVS3-F1
#
_entry.id   AF-A0AAD5IVS3-F1
#
_cell.length_a   1.000
_cell.length_b   1.000
_cell.length_c   1.000
_cell.angle_alpha   90.00
_cell.angle_beta   90.00
_cell.angle_gamma   90.00
#
_symmetry.space_group_name_H-M   'P 1'
#
loop_
_entity.id
_entity.type
_entity.pdbx_description
1 polymer ?
#
loop_
_entity_poly.entity_id
_entity_poly.type
_entity_poly.pdbx_seq_one_letter_code
_entity_poly.pdbx_strand_id
1 'polypeptide(L)'
;MSIGLITPHQIRTFVSQPIQISRHSLFCNPPKPLHLRLHTSPPKSQSVHQTRTQDDGIPVQDVKMIAKFRSRYNYIRVLEVSRKADHPFAGSRLLLLDGPGNIHSISFLFKSLTKTYFDVFATLPPIVTPGPIGILGFGAGTAARLILEFYPEAKVHGWELDPSVIKVAREFFGLEKLEKKYPDRLFVYIGDALQATVRDGFSAIFVDLFSQGSLLPELEDPNTWEKLKKCLRKGGRIMVNVGGSCVEAEDSRRDGKIVMEQTLKAMQKVFGEKLFVLNPGNIKDDSSIALTGELPDLEAWKKALPRPLKYYVHMWTPFSDYYILCSLKGDLITSLLYMMSSFQAKLATAVVVVYLFADASSASALLLNGDSKGLSLVINCRSSSRKAFPGKEGSSFGCERLVVISGKKKVPFRVLRSIPVRSPPRPVASRQSSMGSKAPPPHIIKYE
;
A
#
# COMPACT_ATOMS: atom_id res chain seq x y z
N MET A 1 52.79 42.31 0.28
CA MET A 1 53.95 41.49 0.66
C MET A 1 53.41 40.16 1.21
N SER A 2 53.87 38.96 0.89
CA SER A 2 54.57 38.37 -0.28
C SER A 2 54.34 36.86 -0.13
N ILE A 3 53.59 36.18 -0.99
CA ILE A 3 54.00 35.55 -2.25
C ILE A 3 55.23 34.64 -2.13
N GLY A 4 55.00 33.37 -2.45
CA GLY A 4 55.98 32.36 -2.83
C GLY A 4 55.32 30.97 -2.80
N LEU A 5 55.41 30.09 -3.78
CA LEU A 5 55.67 30.11 -5.23
C LEU A 5 55.46 28.62 -5.64
N ILE A 6 54.99 28.35 -6.85
CA ILE A 6 54.61 27.00 -7.31
C ILE A 6 55.55 26.53 -8.43
N THR A 7 55.97 25.26 -8.41
CA THR A 7 56.41 24.53 -9.62
C THR A 7 55.94 23.07 -9.62
N PRO A 8 55.68 22.45 -10.80
CA PRO A 8 54.90 21.22 -10.91
C PRO A 8 55.71 19.97 -11.34
N HIS A 9 55.12 18.78 -11.20
CA HIS A 9 55.60 17.53 -11.79
C HIS A 9 54.53 16.83 -12.65
N GLN A 10 55.02 16.04 -13.61
CA GLN A 10 54.39 15.86 -14.92
C GLN A 10 53.43 14.67 -15.01
N ILE A 11 52.40 14.81 -15.85
CA ILE A 11 51.49 13.75 -16.28
C ILE A 11 52.17 12.96 -17.41
N ARG A 12 52.18 11.62 -17.32
CA ARG A 12 52.75 10.74 -18.34
C ARG A 12 51.66 10.19 -19.26
N THR A 13 51.69 10.55 -20.53
CA THR A 13 50.79 10.06 -21.57
C THR A 13 51.21 8.67 -22.09
N PHE A 14 50.24 7.80 -22.36
CA PHE A 14 50.46 6.57 -23.12
C PHE A 14 50.10 6.82 -24.59
N VAL A 15 51.05 6.57 -25.49
CA VAL A 15 50.88 6.62 -26.95
C VAL A 15 51.25 5.25 -27.52
N SER A 16 50.46 4.77 -28.46
CA SER A 16 50.62 3.49 -29.14
C SER A 16 51.69 3.53 -30.24
N GLN A 17 52.32 2.38 -30.53
CA GLN A 17 53.16 2.16 -31.72
C GLN A 17 52.73 0.89 -32.49
N PRO A 18 52.97 0.79 -33.82
CA PRO A 18 52.46 -0.30 -34.69
C PRO A 18 53.57 -1.24 -35.21
N ILE A 19 53.28 -2.01 -36.28
CA ILE A 19 54.17 -2.90 -37.10
C ILE A 19 54.16 -4.39 -36.58
N GLN A 20 54.07 -5.48 -37.38
CA GLN A 20 54.18 -5.71 -38.84
C GLN A 20 53.22 -6.83 -39.34
N ILE A 21 53.08 -6.98 -40.67
CA ILE A 21 52.34 -8.07 -41.35
C ILE A 21 53.34 -9.10 -41.93
N SER A 22 52.99 -10.39 -41.91
CA SER A 22 53.54 -11.39 -42.84
C SER A 22 52.43 -12.28 -43.41
N ARG A 23 52.60 -12.75 -44.65
CA ARG A 23 51.63 -13.55 -45.43
C ARG A 23 52.18 -14.96 -45.66
N HIS A 24 51.33 -15.99 -45.52
CA HIS A 24 51.38 -17.18 -46.37
C HIS A 24 49.94 -17.70 -46.60
N SER A 25 49.74 -18.46 -47.68
CA SER A 25 48.43 -18.72 -48.31
C SER A 25 48.28 -20.20 -48.73
N LEU A 26 47.13 -20.54 -49.38
CA LEU A 26 46.74 -21.84 -50.01
C LEU A 26 45.97 -22.80 -49.05
N PHE A 27 44.94 -23.57 -49.43
CA PHE A 27 44.25 -23.91 -50.70
C PHE A 27 42.72 -24.22 -50.47
N CYS A 28 41.95 -24.60 -51.50
CA CYS A 28 40.47 -24.84 -51.48
C CYS A 28 40.11 -26.38 -51.43
N ASN A 29 38.89 -26.93 -51.61
CA ASN A 29 37.60 -26.52 -52.25
C ASN A 29 36.37 -27.38 -51.68
N PRO A 30 35.11 -27.30 -52.19
CA PRO A 30 33.87 -27.80 -51.51
C PRO A 30 33.28 -29.14 -52.05
N PRO A 31 32.08 -29.61 -51.59
CA PRO A 31 30.79 -29.30 -52.27
C PRO A 31 29.49 -29.25 -51.38
N LYS A 32 28.30 -29.15 -52.02
CA LYS A 32 26.90 -29.05 -51.47
C LYS A 32 26.06 -30.34 -51.81
N PRO A 33 24.69 -30.40 -51.76
CA PRO A 33 23.63 -29.96 -50.81
C PRO A 33 22.57 -31.07 -50.41
N LEU A 34 21.69 -30.72 -49.45
CA LEU A 34 20.30 -31.19 -49.14
C LEU A 34 19.67 -32.46 -49.78
N HIS A 35 18.94 -33.23 -48.94
CA HIS A 35 17.75 -34.01 -49.35
C HIS A 35 16.68 -34.08 -48.23
N LEU A 36 15.40 -34.19 -48.60
CA LEU A 36 14.24 -34.07 -47.69
C LEU A 36 13.20 -35.18 -48.01
N ARG A 37 12.63 -35.86 -47.00
CA ARG A 37 11.36 -36.62 -47.11
C ARG A 37 10.69 -36.89 -45.75
N LEU A 38 9.44 -37.37 -45.79
CA LEU A 38 8.35 -37.00 -44.87
C LEU A 38 7.90 -38.09 -43.86
N HIS A 39 7.31 -37.60 -42.77
CA HIS A 39 6.28 -38.18 -41.88
C HIS A 39 6.51 -39.45 -41.03
N THR A 40 6.35 -39.27 -39.72
CA THR A 40 5.34 -39.97 -38.87
C THR A 40 5.10 -39.14 -37.59
N SER A 41 3.96 -39.33 -36.90
CA SER A 41 3.59 -38.61 -35.67
C SER A 41 2.50 -39.36 -34.88
N PRO A 42 2.30 -39.13 -33.58
CA PRO A 42 3.23 -38.71 -32.50
C PRO A 42 3.20 -39.74 -31.32
N PRO A 43 3.80 -39.41 -30.16
CA PRO A 43 2.94 -39.39 -28.97
C PRO A 43 3.03 -38.08 -28.17
N LYS A 44 1.92 -37.74 -27.50
CA LYS A 44 1.78 -36.52 -26.69
C LYS A 44 2.52 -36.67 -25.36
N SER A 45 3.65 -36.00 -25.17
CA SER A 45 4.15 -35.71 -23.82
C SER A 45 3.41 -34.50 -23.26
N GLN A 46 2.78 -34.67 -22.10
CA GLN A 46 1.94 -33.66 -21.48
C GLN A 46 2.80 -32.48 -21.02
N SER A 47 2.52 -31.28 -21.52
CA SER A 47 2.95 -30.07 -20.82
C SER A 47 2.24 -30.04 -19.47
N VAL A 48 3.00 -30.23 -18.39
CA VAL A 48 2.51 -29.97 -17.04
C VAL A 48 2.22 -28.47 -16.98
N HIS A 49 0.95 -28.10 -17.20
CA HIS A 49 0.43 -26.79 -16.89
C HIS A 49 0.53 -26.62 -15.37
N GLN A 50 1.69 -26.15 -14.91
CA GLN A 50 1.79 -25.51 -13.62
C GLN A 50 0.87 -24.30 -13.65
N THR A 51 -0.31 -24.45 -13.04
CA THR A 51 -1.20 -23.36 -12.69
C THR A 51 -0.38 -22.39 -11.83
N ARG A 52 0.14 -21.33 -12.47
CA ARG A 52 0.85 -20.25 -11.79
C ARG A 52 -0.16 -19.49 -10.92
N THR A 53 -0.40 -19.99 -9.72
CA THR A 53 -0.72 -19.12 -8.60
C THR A 53 0.43 -18.12 -8.49
N GLN A 54 0.10 -16.82 -8.54
CA GLN A 54 1.08 -15.78 -8.26
C GLN A 54 1.37 -15.84 -6.76
N ASP A 55 2.43 -16.59 -6.40
CA ASP A 55 2.98 -16.58 -5.06
C ASP A 55 3.71 -15.25 -4.85
N ASP A 56 2.99 -14.26 -4.33
CA ASP A 56 3.46 -12.90 -4.08
C ASP A 56 4.44 -12.79 -2.89
N GLY A 57 4.95 -13.91 -2.38
CA GLY A 57 5.98 -13.94 -1.35
C GLY A 57 7.40 -13.60 -1.85
N ILE A 58 8.23 -13.04 -0.97
CA ILE A 58 9.65 -12.80 -1.21
C ILE A 58 10.43 -14.09 -0.94
N PRO A 59 11.42 -14.48 -1.76
CA PRO A 59 12.23 -15.67 -1.48
C PRO A 59 12.86 -15.64 -0.08
N VAL A 60 12.90 -16.78 0.62
CA VAL A 60 13.37 -16.85 2.02
C VAL A 60 14.80 -16.35 2.18
N GLN A 61 15.67 -16.60 1.20
CA GLN A 61 17.06 -16.12 1.21
C GLN A 61 17.20 -14.59 1.17
N ASP A 62 16.14 -13.88 0.74
CA ASP A 62 16.09 -12.42 0.67
C ASP A 62 15.39 -11.78 1.89
N VAL A 63 15.02 -12.57 2.91
CA VAL A 63 14.34 -12.09 4.12
C VAL A 63 15.07 -12.55 5.38
N LYS A 64 15.52 -11.61 6.20
CA LYS A 64 16.10 -11.89 7.52
C LYS A 64 15.09 -11.59 8.63
N MET A 65 14.85 -12.55 9.52
CA MET A 65 14.12 -12.29 10.76
C MET A 65 15.09 -11.68 11.79
N ILE A 66 14.79 -10.46 12.26
CA ILE A 66 15.59 -9.73 13.24
C ILE A 66 15.09 -9.97 14.66
N ALA A 67 13.78 -9.97 14.86
CA ALA A 67 13.14 -10.23 16.15
C ALA A 67 11.89 -11.11 15.97
N LYS A 68 11.61 -11.94 16.97
CA LYS A 68 10.43 -12.82 17.03
C LYS A 68 10.11 -13.13 18.50
N PHE A 69 8.99 -12.62 19.01
CA PHE A 69 8.54 -12.89 20.38
C PHE A 69 7.03 -12.63 20.54
N ARG A 70 6.45 -13.07 21.65
CA ARG A 70 5.05 -12.78 22.00
C ARG A 70 5.02 -11.75 23.13
N SER A 71 4.18 -10.72 22.99
CA SER A 71 3.88 -9.76 24.05
C SER A 71 2.55 -10.12 24.73
N ARG A 72 2.03 -9.23 25.59
CA ARG A 72 0.68 -9.35 26.13
C ARG A 72 -0.42 -9.29 25.05
N TYR A 73 -0.18 -8.54 23.97
CA TYR A 73 -1.20 -8.19 22.97
C TYR A 73 -0.95 -8.84 21.61
N ASN A 74 0.31 -9.02 21.21
CA ASN A 74 0.72 -9.34 19.85
C ASN A 74 1.68 -10.52 19.76
N TYR A 75 1.72 -11.16 18.58
CA TYR A 75 2.86 -11.96 18.17
C TYR A 75 3.76 -11.17 17.21
N ILE A 76 4.84 -10.63 17.76
CA ILE A 76 5.69 -9.64 17.12
C ILE A 76 6.80 -10.33 16.33
N ARG A 77 6.89 -10.04 15.02
CA ARG A 77 8.06 -10.34 14.19
C ARG A 77 8.57 -9.05 13.53
N VAL A 78 9.89 -8.91 13.46
CA VAL A 78 10.57 -7.89 12.66
C VAL A 78 11.34 -8.60 11.56
N LEU A 79 11.04 -8.23 10.31
CA LEU A 79 11.73 -8.74 9.13
C LEU A 79 12.52 -7.61 8.46
N GLU A 80 13.68 -7.93 7.89
CA GLU A 80 14.46 -7.06 7.04
C GLU A 80 14.60 -7.71 5.66
N VAL A 81 14.21 -6.96 4.63
CA VAL A 81 14.20 -7.43 3.24
C VAL A 81 15.48 -6.98 2.55
N SER A 82 16.17 -7.93 1.94
CA SER A 82 17.34 -7.74 1.09
C SER A 82 17.11 -6.62 0.07
N ARG A 83 18.12 -5.74 -0.11
CA ARG A 83 18.10 -4.74 -1.19
C ARG A 83 18.24 -5.35 -2.59
N LYS A 84 18.63 -6.63 -2.67
CA LYS A 84 18.76 -7.41 -3.91
C LYS A 84 17.48 -8.16 -4.28
N ALA A 85 16.48 -8.17 -3.39
CA ALA A 85 15.20 -8.83 -3.65
C ALA A 85 14.51 -8.19 -4.86
N ASP A 86 14.01 -9.02 -5.77
CA ASP A 86 13.08 -8.57 -6.83
C ASP A 86 11.67 -8.43 -6.23
N HIS A 87 11.48 -7.41 -5.39
CA HIS A 87 10.22 -7.15 -4.73
C HIS A 87 10.06 -5.66 -4.39
N PRO A 88 8.84 -5.09 -4.41
CA PRO A 88 8.58 -3.70 -4.00
C PRO A 88 9.07 -3.32 -2.60
N PHE A 89 9.21 -4.30 -1.70
CA PHE A 89 9.74 -4.12 -0.34
C PHE A 89 11.26 -4.26 -0.23
N ALA A 90 12.01 -4.36 -1.33
CA ALA A 90 13.47 -4.47 -1.30
C ALA A 90 14.13 -3.33 -0.49
N GLY A 91 14.89 -3.71 0.55
CA GLY A 91 15.55 -2.77 1.46
C GLY A 91 14.64 -2.16 2.53
N SER A 92 13.47 -2.74 2.83
CA SER A 92 12.62 -2.33 3.95
C SER A 92 12.86 -3.16 5.22
N ARG A 93 12.37 -2.61 6.33
CA ARG A 93 12.01 -3.36 7.53
C ARG A 93 10.50 -3.42 7.65
N LEU A 94 9.99 -4.57 8.06
CA LEU A 94 8.55 -4.87 8.17
C LEU A 94 8.23 -5.34 9.58
N LEU A 95 7.22 -4.72 10.20
CA LEU A 95 6.64 -5.17 11.46
C LEU A 95 5.44 -6.06 11.15
N LEU A 96 5.48 -7.31 11.59
CA LEU A 96 4.39 -8.26 11.44
C LEU A 96 3.82 -8.61 12.82
N LEU A 97 2.54 -8.28 13.05
CA LEU A 97 1.81 -8.58 14.29
C LEU A 97 0.80 -9.73 14.08
N ASP A 98 0.03 -10.04 15.13
CA ASP A 98 -0.99 -11.10 15.17
C ASP A 98 -0.47 -12.53 14.85
N GLY A 99 -1.31 -13.55 15.00
CA GLY A 99 -1.00 -14.90 14.51
C GLY A 99 -0.63 -14.92 13.02
N PRO A 100 -1.49 -14.42 12.11
CA PRO A 100 -1.34 -14.53 10.66
C PRO A 100 -0.11 -13.84 10.06
N GLY A 101 0.52 -12.90 10.78
CA GLY A 101 1.69 -12.17 10.26
C GLY A 101 1.31 -11.03 9.31
N ASN A 102 0.26 -10.31 9.65
CA ASN A 102 -0.18 -9.13 8.93
C ASN A 102 0.87 -8.03 9.07
N ILE A 103 1.20 -7.29 8.01
CA ILE A 103 2.17 -6.19 8.10
C ILE A 103 1.46 -4.97 8.69
N HIS A 104 1.90 -4.54 9.88
CA HIS A 104 1.39 -3.36 10.59
C HIS A 104 2.29 -2.14 10.45
N SER A 105 3.51 -2.28 9.91
CA SER A 105 4.38 -1.14 9.61
C SER A 105 5.51 -1.49 8.65
N ILE A 106 5.97 -0.48 7.92
CA ILE A 106 7.04 -0.59 6.92
C ILE A 106 7.95 0.64 6.98
N SER A 107 9.26 0.43 7.07
CA SER A 107 10.26 1.50 7.06
C SER A 107 11.34 1.20 6.05
N PHE A 108 11.69 2.18 5.20
CA PHE A 108 12.84 2.09 4.30
C PHE A 108 13.97 3.00 4.81
N LEU A 109 15.20 2.50 4.78
CA LEU A 109 16.37 3.24 5.30
C LEU A 109 16.73 4.48 4.47
N PHE A 110 16.43 4.48 3.16
CA PHE A 110 16.81 5.55 2.21
C PHE A 110 15.61 6.11 1.42
N LYS A 111 14.38 5.85 1.86
CA LYS A 111 13.16 6.29 1.18
C LYS A 111 12.10 6.70 2.20
N SER A 112 11.49 7.86 1.98
CA SER A 112 10.32 8.34 2.73
C SER A 112 9.10 7.48 2.46
N LEU A 113 8.65 7.50 1.20
CA LEU A 113 7.46 6.83 0.71
C LEU A 113 7.56 5.32 0.85
N THR A 114 6.43 4.73 1.23
CA THR A 114 6.26 3.29 1.45
C THR A 114 5.78 2.57 0.20
N LYS A 115 5.13 3.28 -0.74
CA LYS A 115 4.28 2.75 -1.80
C LYS A 115 3.11 1.90 -1.29
N THR A 116 2.58 2.23 -0.11
CA THR A 116 1.43 1.55 0.50
C THR A 116 0.39 2.57 0.95
N TYR A 117 -0.70 2.14 1.58
CA TYR A 117 -1.75 3.05 2.03
C TYR A 117 -1.24 4.15 2.99
N PHE A 118 -0.13 3.94 3.69
CA PHE A 118 0.50 4.97 4.54
C PHE A 118 0.84 6.25 3.75
N ASP A 119 1.13 6.14 2.45
CA ASP A 119 1.37 7.31 1.59
C ASP A 119 0.06 8.10 1.34
N VAL A 120 -1.11 7.46 1.44
CA VAL A 120 -2.43 8.09 1.32
C VAL A 120 -2.74 8.94 2.57
N PHE A 121 -2.38 8.50 3.78
CA PHE A 121 -2.51 9.32 5.00
C PHE A 121 -1.77 10.66 4.87
N ALA A 122 -0.60 10.68 4.22
CA ALA A 122 0.16 11.90 3.95
C ALA A 122 -0.54 12.90 2.98
N THR A 123 -1.69 12.53 2.39
CA THR A 123 -2.51 13.44 1.58
C THR A 123 -3.44 14.34 2.40
N LEU A 124 -3.74 13.99 3.65
CA LEU A 124 -4.71 14.71 4.49
C LEU A 124 -4.26 16.08 5.01
N PRO A 125 -3.00 16.31 5.45
CA PRO A 125 -2.63 17.54 6.14
C PRO A 125 -2.92 18.87 5.40
N PRO A 126 -2.82 18.96 4.06
CA PRO A 126 -3.14 20.21 3.34
C PRO A 126 -4.63 20.59 3.28
N ILE A 127 -5.55 19.70 3.70
CA ILE A 127 -7.01 19.89 3.55
C ILE A 127 -7.76 19.87 4.89
N VAL A 128 -7.02 20.03 5.98
CA VAL A 128 -7.52 20.22 7.35
C VAL A 128 -7.05 21.56 7.90
N THR A 129 -7.71 22.06 8.94
CA THR A 129 -7.27 23.25 9.66
C THR A 129 -5.94 23.00 10.40
N PRO A 130 -5.09 24.02 10.64
CA PRO A 130 -3.88 23.85 11.44
C PRO A 130 -4.20 23.29 12.84
N GLY A 131 -3.43 22.31 13.31
CA GLY A 131 -3.67 21.66 14.60
C GLY A 131 -2.89 20.36 14.81
N PRO A 132 -3.10 19.69 15.95
CA PRO A 132 -2.50 18.40 16.24
C PRO A 132 -3.19 17.28 15.46
N ILE A 133 -2.37 16.35 14.95
CA ILE A 133 -2.77 15.16 14.23
C ILE A 133 -2.71 13.97 15.19
N GLY A 134 -3.84 13.28 15.38
CA GLY A 134 -3.92 12.04 16.14
C GLY A 134 -3.61 10.84 15.24
N ILE A 135 -2.87 9.85 15.75
CA ILE A 135 -2.63 8.56 15.11
C ILE A 135 -3.08 7.47 16.08
N LEU A 136 -4.19 6.82 15.76
CA LEU A 136 -4.81 5.78 16.57
C LEU A 136 -4.41 4.42 15.99
N GLY A 137 -3.54 3.69 16.68
CA GLY A 137 -2.78 2.59 16.10
C GLY A 137 -1.48 3.15 15.52
N PHE A 138 -0.46 3.24 16.36
CA PHE A 138 0.82 3.83 15.96
C PHE A 138 1.74 2.84 15.26
N GLY A 139 1.67 1.55 15.63
CA GLY A 139 2.56 0.52 15.11
C GLY A 139 4.02 0.91 15.31
N ALA A 140 4.83 0.80 14.25
CA ALA A 140 6.23 1.23 14.29
C ALA A 140 6.46 2.72 13.95
N GLY A 141 5.40 3.54 13.94
CA GLY A 141 5.49 4.97 13.63
C GLY A 141 5.58 5.31 12.13
N THR A 142 5.17 4.39 11.24
CA THR A 142 5.26 4.57 9.78
C THR A 142 4.56 5.85 9.30
N ALA A 143 3.32 6.06 9.73
CA ALA A 143 2.54 7.25 9.41
C ALA A 143 3.17 8.52 10.00
N ALA A 144 3.58 8.50 11.26
CA ALA A 144 4.23 9.63 11.93
C ALA A 144 5.50 10.10 11.19
N ARG A 145 6.32 9.14 10.73
CA ARG A 145 7.52 9.41 9.94
C ARG A 145 7.19 10.14 8.63
N LEU A 146 6.24 9.62 7.85
CA LEU A 146 5.81 10.24 6.58
C LEU A 146 5.29 11.67 6.80
N ILE A 147 4.45 11.86 7.82
CA ILE A 147 3.86 13.16 8.14
C ILE A 147 4.94 14.17 8.51
N LEU A 148 5.89 13.82 9.39
CA LEU A 148 6.96 14.74 9.82
C LEU A 148 8.04 14.96 8.75
N GLU A 149 8.18 14.06 7.78
CA GLU A 149 9.06 14.25 6.62
C GLU A 149 8.46 15.20 5.57
N PHE A 150 7.15 15.12 5.28
CA PHE A 150 6.48 16.03 4.34
C PHE A 150 6.00 17.34 4.96
N TYR A 151 5.64 17.32 6.25
CA TYR A 151 5.10 18.45 7.00
C TYR A 151 5.85 18.57 8.34
N PRO A 152 7.11 19.06 8.35
CA PRO A 152 7.93 19.13 9.57
C PRO A 152 7.30 19.94 10.71
N GLU A 153 6.41 20.88 10.39
CA GLU A 153 5.65 21.74 11.31
C GLU A 153 4.45 21.03 11.97
N ALA A 154 4.08 19.84 11.51
CA ALA A 154 2.95 19.10 12.07
C ALA A 154 3.23 18.65 13.51
N LYS A 155 2.24 18.82 14.39
CA LYS A 155 2.25 18.24 15.74
C LYS A 155 1.52 16.91 15.70
N VAL A 156 2.21 15.81 15.99
CA VAL A 156 1.72 14.42 15.88
C VAL A 156 1.64 13.81 17.27
N HIS A 157 0.47 13.27 17.61
CA HIS A 157 0.22 12.52 18.84
C HIS A 157 -0.22 11.09 18.46
N GLY A 158 0.52 10.08 18.90
CA GLY A 158 0.31 8.69 18.51
C GLY A 158 0.03 7.76 19.68
N TRP A 159 -0.97 6.88 19.55
CA TRP A 159 -1.35 5.90 20.56
C TRP A 159 -1.08 4.47 20.09
N GLU A 160 -0.40 3.71 20.94
CA GLU A 160 -0.18 2.27 20.78
C GLU A 160 -0.61 1.54 22.05
N LEU A 161 -1.31 0.40 21.91
CA LEU A 161 -1.75 -0.38 23.06
C LEU A 161 -0.60 -1.23 23.63
N ASP A 162 0.31 -1.71 22.77
CA ASP A 162 1.40 -2.61 23.14
C ASP A 162 2.74 -1.88 23.34
N PRO A 163 3.23 -1.69 24.59
CA PRO A 163 4.53 -1.05 24.82
C PRO A 163 5.71 -1.81 24.18
N SER A 164 5.54 -3.10 23.87
CA SER A 164 6.54 -3.92 23.19
C SER A 164 6.70 -3.52 21.72
N VAL A 165 5.62 -3.07 21.07
CA VAL A 165 5.63 -2.56 19.70
C VAL A 165 6.39 -1.24 19.65
N ILE A 166 6.17 -0.33 20.60
CA ILE A 166 6.95 0.92 20.70
C ILE A 166 8.43 0.67 20.99
N LYS A 167 8.77 -0.31 21.83
CA LYS A 167 10.19 -0.71 22.04
C LYS A 167 10.83 -1.17 20.72
N VAL A 168 10.15 -2.03 19.98
CA VAL A 168 10.58 -2.50 18.65
C VAL A 168 10.67 -1.36 17.63
N ALA A 169 9.76 -0.39 17.68
CA ALA A 169 9.77 0.78 16.81
C ALA A 169 11.02 1.65 17.03
N ARG A 170 11.38 1.88 18.29
CA ARG A 170 12.60 2.62 18.69
C ARG A 170 13.85 1.90 18.22
N GLU A 171 13.95 0.60 18.51
CA GLU A 171 15.14 -0.22 18.23
C GLU A 171 15.36 -0.48 16.73
N PHE A 172 14.30 -0.80 15.97
CA PHE A 172 14.44 -1.30 14.60
C PHE A 172 13.89 -0.39 13.50
N PHE A 173 12.94 0.52 13.79
CA PHE A 173 12.28 1.36 12.77
C PHE A 173 12.72 2.82 12.79
N GLY A 174 13.55 3.21 13.77
CA GLY A 174 14.13 4.54 13.89
C GLY A 174 13.27 5.55 14.63
N LEU A 175 12.23 5.10 15.36
CA LEU A 175 11.35 5.98 16.13
C LEU A 175 12.12 6.84 17.14
N GLU A 176 13.13 6.29 17.82
CA GLU A 176 13.93 7.04 18.80
C GLU A 176 14.65 8.25 18.16
N LYS A 177 15.15 8.07 16.92
CA LYS A 177 15.75 9.16 16.14
C LYS A 177 14.71 10.20 15.71
N LEU A 178 13.48 9.77 15.42
CA LEU A 178 12.37 10.64 15.06
C LEU A 178 11.91 11.46 16.28
N GLU A 179 11.75 10.83 17.45
CA GLU A 179 11.44 11.49 18.72
C GLU A 179 12.51 12.54 19.06
N LYS A 180 13.80 12.19 18.99
CA LYS A 180 14.92 13.13 19.21
C LYS A 180 14.99 14.29 18.19
N LYS A 181 14.51 14.09 16.96
CA LYS A 181 14.47 15.13 15.92
C LYS A 181 13.29 16.09 16.09
N TYR A 182 12.21 15.63 16.74
CA TYR A 182 10.94 16.35 16.85
C TYR A 182 10.39 16.37 18.30
N PRO A 183 11.19 16.78 19.31
CA PRO A 183 10.84 16.60 20.73
C PRO A 183 9.54 17.30 21.13
N ASP A 184 9.26 18.49 20.58
CA ASP A 184 8.04 19.26 20.87
C ASP A 184 6.90 19.01 19.87
N ARG A 185 7.10 18.07 18.94
CA ARG A 185 6.19 17.82 17.81
C ARG A 185 5.74 16.37 17.69
N LEU A 186 6.50 15.38 18.17
CA LEU A 186 6.10 13.97 18.19
C LEU A 186 5.90 13.49 19.63
N PHE A 187 4.68 13.08 19.95
CA PHE A 187 4.31 12.53 21.26
C PHE A 187 3.76 11.12 21.09
N VAL A 188 4.34 10.14 21.81
CA VAL A 188 3.95 8.72 21.74
C VAL A 188 3.39 8.29 23.09
N TYR A 189 2.19 7.75 23.08
CA TYR A 189 1.42 7.35 24.26
C TYR A 189 1.18 5.83 24.25
N ILE A 190 1.29 5.19 25.41
CA ILE A 190 0.88 3.80 25.61
C ILE A 190 -0.53 3.79 26.21
N GLY A 191 -1.49 3.17 25.53
CA GLY A 191 -2.87 3.05 26.04
C GLY A 191 -3.92 2.79 24.96
N ASP A 192 -5.18 2.73 25.39
CA ASP A 192 -6.33 2.63 24.49
C ASP A 192 -6.46 3.90 23.64
N ALA A 193 -6.30 3.73 22.33
CA ALA A 193 -6.39 4.80 21.35
C ALA A 193 -7.83 5.34 21.19
N LEU A 194 -8.87 4.60 21.57
CA LEU A 194 -10.25 5.11 21.57
C LEU A 194 -10.53 6.09 22.72
N GLN A 195 -9.60 6.23 23.69
CA GLN A 195 -9.61 7.30 24.70
C GLN A 195 -8.71 8.50 24.31
N ALA A 196 -8.14 8.51 23.10
CA ALA A 196 -7.21 9.56 22.69
C ALA A 196 -7.88 10.94 22.64
N THR A 197 -7.26 11.91 23.31
CA THR A 197 -7.75 13.29 23.37
C THR A 197 -6.58 14.27 23.48
N VAL A 198 -6.82 15.50 23.03
CA VAL A 198 -5.90 16.64 23.13
C VAL A 198 -6.71 17.89 23.40
N ARG A 199 -6.08 18.89 24.02
CA ARG A 199 -6.69 20.22 24.19
C ARG A 199 -7.10 20.79 22.81
N ASP A 200 -8.30 21.35 22.75
CA ASP A 200 -8.91 21.97 21.55
C ASP A 200 -9.13 21.03 20.35
N GLY A 201 -9.04 19.71 20.55
CA GLY A 201 -9.35 18.69 19.54
C GLY A 201 -8.35 18.58 18.38
N PHE A 202 -8.40 17.45 17.68
CA PHE A 202 -7.52 17.13 16.56
C PHE A 202 -7.94 17.83 15.26
N SER A 203 -6.98 18.28 14.45
CA SER A 203 -7.21 18.69 13.05
C SER A 203 -7.38 17.49 12.12
N ALA A 204 -6.64 16.42 12.38
CA ALA A 204 -6.75 15.17 11.65
C ALA A 204 -6.65 14.00 12.63
N ILE A 205 -7.39 12.94 12.39
CA ILE A 205 -7.23 11.66 13.07
C ILE A 205 -6.98 10.59 12.00
N PHE A 206 -5.84 9.92 12.08
CA PHE A 206 -5.59 8.68 11.37
C PHE A 206 -6.03 7.50 12.26
N VAL A 207 -6.79 6.58 11.69
CA VAL A 207 -7.24 5.36 12.37
C VAL A 207 -6.68 4.14 11.63
N ASP A 208 -5.92 3.32 12.35
CA ASP A 208 -5.25 2.12 11.86
C ASP A 208 -5.30 1.04 12.96
N LEU A 209 -6.52 0.80 13.47
CA LEU A 209 -6.76 0.00 14.67
C LEU A 209 -7.15 -1.44 14.33
N PHE A 210 -6.18 -2.33 14.46
CA PHE A 210 -6.32 -3.77 14.24
C PHE A 210 -5.94 -4.56 15.50
N SER A 211 -6.61 -5.70 15.70
CA SER A 211 -6.31 -6.66 16.76
C SER A 211 -6.65 -8.07 16.28
N GLN A 212 -5.79 -9.04 16.57
CA GLN A 212 -5.98 -10.44 16.15
C GLN A 212 -6.20 -10.57 14.64
N GLY A 213 -5.51 -9.72 13.88
CA GLY A 213 -5.56 -9.68 12.42
C GLY A 213 -6.85 -9.14 11.82
N SER A 214 -7.74 -8.54 12.60
CA SER A 214 -9.00 -7.93 12.14
C SER A 214 -9.09 -6.47 12.57
N LEU A 215 -9.93 -5.65 11.92
CA LEU A 215 -10.30 -4.34 12.47
C LEU A 215 -10.93 -4.51 13.86
N LEU A 216 -10.70 -3.54 14.74
CA LEU A 216 -11.39 -3.48 16.03
C LEU A 216 -12.92 -3.50 15.86
N PRO A 217 -13.65 -4.43 16.51
CA PRO A 217 -15.12 -4.51 16.43
C PRO A 217 -15.83 -3.20 16.83
N GLU A 218 -15.21 -2.38 17.68
CA GLU A 218 -15.70 -1.08 18.09
C GLU A 218 -15.88 -0.11 16.90
N LEU A 219 -15.16 -0.30 15.79
CA LEU A 219 -15.29 0.50 14.57
C LEU A 219 -16.52 0.12 13.72
N GLU A 220 -17.18 -0.99 14.02
CA GLU A 220 -18.48 -1.37 13.43
C GLU A 220 -19.66 -0.66 14.13
N ASP A 221 -19.42 0.06 15.24
CA ASP A 221 -20.43 0.84 15.96
C ASP A 221 -20.38 2.35 15.58
N PRO A 222 -21.47 2.93 15.03
CA PRO A 222 -21.62 4.37 14.84
C PRO A 222 -21.28 5.23 16.08
N ASN A 223 -21.53 4.73 17.30
CA ASN A 223 -21.24 5.49 18.52
C ASN A 223 -19.74 5.76 18.72
N THR A 224 -18.86 4.87 18.22
CA THR A 224 -17.41 5.09 18.23
C THR A 224 -17.03 6.23 17.29
N TRP A 225 -17.62 6.28 16.10
CA TRP A 225 -17.42 7.37 15.14
C TRP A 225 -17.95 8.71 15.65
N GLU A 226 -19.09 8.75 16.35
CA GLU A 226 -19.58 9.96 17.03
C GLU A 226 -18.66 10.43 18.17
N LYS A 227 -18.00 9.52 18.91
CA LYS A 227 -16.97 9.89 19.90
C LYS A 227 -15.75 10.50 19.21
N LEU A 228 -15.20 9.84 18.17
CA LEU A 228 -14.04 10.35 17.43
C LEU A 228 -14.33 11.70 16.75
N LYS A 229 -15.53 11.89 16.22
CA LYS A 229 -16.03 13.15 15.65
C LYS A 229 -16.08 14.29 16.67
N LYS A 230 -16.42 14.00 17.94
CA LYS A 230 -16.36 14.98 19.05
C LYS A 230 -14.93 15.33 19.49
N CYS A 231 -13.94 14.49 19.19
CA CYS A 231 -12.53 14.78 19.41
C CYS A 231 -11.89 15.66 18.31
N LEU A 232 -12.62 16.00 17.24
CA LEU A 232 -12.15 16.88 16.17
C LEU A 232 -12.40 18.36 16.51
N ARG A 233 -11.49 19.23 16.05
CA ARG A 233 -11.75 20.68 15.96
C ARG A 233 -12.67 21.00 14.78
N LYS A 234 -13.18 22.23 14.71
CA LYS A 234 -13.94 22.71 13.54
C LYS A 234 -13.09 22.58 12.25
N GLY A 235 -13.66 21.91 11.24
CA GLY A 235 -12.96 21.61 9.98
C GLY A 235 -11.94 20.48 10.08
N GLY A 236 -11.88 19.76 11.21
CA GLY A 236 -11.07 18.56 11.34
C GLY A 236 -11.66 17.37 10.58
N ARG A 237 -10.83 16.38 10.26
CA ARG A 237 -11.21 15.19 9.47
C ARG A 237 -10.65 13.89 10.05
N ILE A 238 -11.29 12.78 9.73
CA ILE A 238 -10.78 11.43 9.98
C ILE A 238 -10.40 10.79 8.63
N MET A 239 -9.28 10.08 8.61
CA MET A 239 -8.94 9.14 7.54
C MET A 239 -8.55 7.80 8.16
N VAL A 240 -9.09 6.71 7.63
CA VAL A 240 -9.01 5.37 8.25
C VAL A 240 -8.58 4.32 7.24
N ASN A 241 -7.68 3.44 7.66
CA ASN A 241 -7.48 2.15 7.00
C ASN A 241 -8.60 1.19 7.42
N VAL A 242 -9.54 0.91 6.52
CA VAL A 242 -10.66 -0.01 6.81
C VAL A 242 -10.37 -1.46 6.40
N GLY A 243 -9.12 -1.79 6.05
CA GLY A 243 -8.77 -3.14 5.62
C GLY A 243 -9.55 -3.57 4.37
N GLY A 244 -9.80 -4.88 4.25
CA GLY A 244 -10.53 -5.50 3.14
C GLY A 244 -10.26 -7.00 3.07
N SER A 245 -10.55 -7.64 1.92
CA SER A 245 -10.36 -9.09 1.71
C SER A 245 -8.93 -9.62 1.94
N CYS A 246 -7.92 -8.75 1.87
CA CYS A 246 -6.52 -9.10 2.17
C CYS A 246 -6.20 -9.23 3.67
N VAL A 247 -7.11 -8.79 4.55
CA VAL A 247 -6.93 -8.79 6.00
C VAL A 247 -7.35 -10.14 6.57
N GLU A 248 -6.36 -10.92 7.00
CA GLU A 248 -6.59 -12.25 7.57
C GLU A 248 -6.70 -12.18 9.10
N ALA A 249 -7.90 -12.44 9.61
CA ALA A 249 -8.20 -12.52 11.04
C ALA A 249 -7.78 -13.86 11.65
N GLU A 250 -7.49 -13.88 12.96
CA GLU A 250 -7.34 -15.11 13.74
C GLU A 250 -8.69 -15.85 13.92
N ASP A 251 -9.78 -15.10 14.03
CA ASP A 251 -11.14 -15.63 14.03
C ASP A 251 -11.67 -15.71 12.59
N SER A 252 -11.78 -16.93 12.05
CA SER A 252 -12.28 -17.18 10.69
C SER A 252 -13.73 -16.75 10.45
N ARG A 253 -14.47 -16.34 11.50
CA ARG A 253 -15.81 -15.76 11.38
C ARG A 253 -15.78 -14.25 11.07
N ARG A 254 -14.63 -13.58 11.24
CA ARG A 254 -14.42 -12.17 10.94
C ARG A 254 -13.78 -12.00 9.56
N ASP A 255 -14.58 -12.23 8.52
CA ASP A 255 -14.17 -11.98 7.13
C ASP A 255 -13.79 -10.49 6.93
N GLY A 256 -12.60 -10.25 6.38
CA GLY A 256 -12.05 -8.91 6.23
C GLY A 256 -12.85 -7.98 5.31
N LYS A 257 -13.55 -8.52 4.30
CA LYS A 257 -14.43 -7.73 3.42
C LYS A 257 -15.73 -7.37 4.14
N ILE A 258 -16.35 -8.32 4.83
CA ILE A 258 -17.60 -8.09 5.59
C ILE A 258 -17.36 -7.05 6.69
N VAL A 259 -16.27 -7.18 7.46
CA VAL A 259 -15.91 -6.22 8.52
C VAL A 259 -15.59 -4.82 7.96
N MET A 260 -14.90 -4.74 6.82
CA MET A 260 -14.69 -3.48 6.09
C MET A 260 -16.03 -2.82 5.71
N GLU A 261 -16.95 -3.57 5.11
CA GLU A 261 -18.28 -3.04 4.73
C GLU A 261 -19.10 -2.59 5.94
N GLN A 262 -19.09 -3.35 7.03
CA GLN A 262 -19.78 -2.99 8.28
C GLN A 262 -19.20 -1.69 8.87
N THR A 263 -17.88 -1.55 8.87
CA THR A 263 -17.17 -0.35 9.31
C THR A 263 -17.55 0.87 8.46
N LEU A 264 -17.56 0.73 7.12
CA LEU A 264 -17.98 1.81 6.21
C LEU A 264 -19.46 2.21 6.40
N LYS A 265 -20.36 1.23 6.59
CA LYS A 265 -21.78 1.48 6.95
C LYS A 265 -21.91 2.18 8.30
N ALA A 266 -21.07 1.86 9.28
CA ALA A 266 -21.05 2.51 10.58
C ALA A 266 -20.60 3.98 10.48
N MET A 267 -19.57 4.26 9.68
CA MET A 267 -19.14 5.62 9.34
C MET A 267 -20.23 6.40 8.60
N GLN A 268 -20.88 5.79 7.61
CA GLN A 268 -21.89 6.47 6.77
C GLN A 268 -23.08 6.95 7.61
N LYS A 269 -23.49 6.21 8.65
CA LYS A 269 -24.52 6.65 9.62
C LYS A 269 -24.16 7.93 10.39
N VAL A 270 -22.87 8.30 10.45
CA VAL A 270 -22.34 9.43 11.24
C VAL A 270 -21.88 10.61 10.37
N PHE A 271 -21.38 10.32 9.16
CA PHE A 271 -20.83 11.31 8.23
C PHE A 271 -21.71 11.53 6.99
N GLY A 272 -22.69 10.66 6.73
CA GLY A 272 -23.60 10.76 5.58
C GLY A 272 -22.86 10.76 4.24
N GLU A 273 -23.27 11.64 3.34
CA GLU A 273 -22.65 11.89 2.04
C GLU A 273 -21.20 12.41 2.13
N LYS A 274 -20.75 12.85 3.31
CA LYS A 274 -19.39 13.37 3.56
C LYS A 274 -18.42 12.25 3.92
N LEU A 275 -18.57 11.10 3.25
CA LEU A 275 -17.72 9.91 3.38
C LEU A 275 -17.25 9.47 1.99
N PHE A 276 -15.94 9.45 1.80
CA PHE A 276 -15.29 9.08 0.55
C PHE A 276 -14.35 7.90 0.77
N VAL A 277 -14.23 7.02 -0.22
CA VAL A 277 -13.37 5.82 -0.17
C VAL A 277 -12.38 5.84 -1.33
N LEU A 278 -11.18 5.33 -1.09
CA LEU A 278 -10.11 5.15 -2.06
C LEU A 278 -9.64 3.70 -2.00
N ASN A 279 -9.69 3.02 -3.15
CA ASN A 279 -9.15 1.68 -3.33
C ASN A 279 -7.80 1.79 -4.05
N PRO A 280 -6.64 1.49 -3.41
CA PRO A 280 -5.33 1.72 -4.01
C PRO A 280 -4.93 0.73 -5.11
N GLY A 281 -5.73 -0.32 -5.37
CA GLY A 281 -5.40 -1.45 -6.23
C GLY A 281 -6.48 -1.85 -7.25
N ASN A 282 -6.05 -2.60 -8.28
CA ASN A 282 -6.94 -3.17 -9.31
C ASN A 282 -7.63 -4.44 -8.80
N ILE A 283 -8.96 -4.45 -8.59
CA ILE A 283 -9.92 -5.60 -8.68
C ILE A 283 -9.63 -6.85 -7.78
N LYS A 284 -8.46 -6.98 -7.17
CA LYS A 284 -8.00 -8.13 -6.35
C LYS A 284 -7.38 -7.73 -5.02
N ASP A 285 -7.21 -6.43 -4.77
CA ASP A 285 -6.59 -5.87 -3.57
C ASP A 285 -7.58 -4.88 -2.94
N ASP A 286 -8.42 -5.34 -2.01
CA ASP A 286 -9.56 -4.53 -1.48
C ASP A 286 -9.21 -3.67 -0.26
N SER A 287 -7.92 -3.49 0.09
CA SER A 287 -7.52 -2.68 1.25
C SER A 287 -7.92 -1.22 1.04
N SER A 288 -9.04 -0.82 1.63
CA SER A 288 -9.68 0.46 1.34
C SER A 288 -9.29 1.51 2.39
N ILE A 289 -9.15 2.77 1.95
CA ILE A 289 -9.01 3.92 2.84
C ILE A 289 -10.29 4.75 2.78
N ALA A 290 -10.86 5.14 3.92
CA ALA A 290 -11.97 6.08 3.96
C ALA A 290 -11.55 7.45 4.51
N LEU A 291 -12.20 8.52 4.04
CA LEU A 291 -11.97 9.92 4.38
C LEU A 291 -13.30 10.62 4.68
N THR A 292 -13.34 11.40 5.76
CA THR A 292 -14.53 12.18 6.15
C THR A 292 -14.44 13.65 5.74
N GLY A 293 -15.61 14.30 5.65
CA GLY A 293 -15.76 15.70 5.28
C GLY A 293 -15.93 15.89 3.77
N GLU A 294 -16.30 17.11 3.36
CA GLU A 294 -16.48 17.45 1.94
C GLU A 294 -15.17 17.27 1.15
N LEU A 295 -15.25 16.75 -0.09
CA LEU A 295 -14.08 16.76 -0.96
C LEU A 295 -13.62 18.22 -1.20
N PRO A 296 -12.33 18.52 -1.02
CA PRO A 296 -11.79 19.84 -1.34
C PRO A 296 -11.75 20.05 -2.86
N ASP A 297 -11.52 21.29 -3.29
CA ASP A 297 -11.16 21.54 -4.70
C ASP A 297 -9.92 20.71 -5.08
N LEU A 298 -10.06 19.89 -6.11
CA LEU A 298 -9.07 18.86 -6.44
C LEU A 298 -7.77 19.49 -6.94
N GLU A 299 -7.82 20.58 -7.71
CA GLU A 299 -6.61 21.22 -8.21
C GLU A 299 -5.89 22.04 -7.12
N ALA A 300 -6.61 22.66 -6.18
CA ALA A 300 -6.03 23.28 -4.98
C ALA A 300 -5.37 22.23 -4.07
N TRP A 301 -6.05 21.11 -3.79
CA TRP A 301 -5.46 20.00 -3.01
C TRP A 301 -4.21 19.46 -3.68
N LYS A 302 -4.30 19.16 -4.98
CA LYS A 302 -3.19 18.72 -5.81
C LYS A 302 -2.07 19.75 -5.90
N LYS A 303 -2.35 21.05 -5.86
CA LYS A 303 -1.34 22.12 -5.81
C LYS A 303 -0.57 22.09 -4.48
N ALA A 304 -1.28 21.97 -3.37
CA ALA A 304 -0.72 21.95 -2.01
C ALA A 304 0.06 20.66 -1.67
N LEU A 305 -0.20 19.54 -2.35
CA LEU A 305 0.49 18.27 -2.10
C LEU A 305 1.95 18.23 -2.62
N PRO A 306 2.87 17.57 -1.87
CA PRO A 306 4.15 17.11 -2.39
C PRO A 306 4.00 16.32 -3.70
N ARG A 307 4.92 16.53 -4.66
CA ARG A 307 4.85 15.94 -6.03
C ARG A 307 4.46 14.44 -6.07
N PRO A 308 5.01 13.55 -5.23
CA PRO A 308 4.67 12.12 -5.30
C PRO A 308 3.24 11.78 -4.86
N LEU A 309 2.61 12.62 -4.03
CA LEU A 309 1.30 12.36 -3.44
C LEU A 309 0.14 12.85 -4.32
N LYS A 310 0.43 13.70 -5.32
CA LYS A 310 -0.56 14.30 -6.25
C LYS A 310 -1.38 13.27 -7.04
N TYR A 311 -0.90 12.02 -7.16
CA TYR A 311 -1.58 10.94 -7.87
C TYR A 311 -2.90 10.52 -7.18
N TYR A 312 -2.96 10.54 -5.85
CA TYR A 312 -4.11 10.03 -5.08
C TYR A 312 -5.36 10.91 -5.13
N VAL A 313 -5.23 12.19 -5.53
CA VAL A 313 -6.33 13.18 -5.48
C VAL A 313 -7.56 12.76 -6.27
N HIS A 314 -7.36 12.10 -7.41
CA HIS A 314 -8.45 11.70 -8.32
C HIS A 314 -8.95 10.26 -8.07
N MET A 315 -8.52 9.62 -6.98
CA MET A 315 -8.85 8.22 -6.67
C MET A 315 -9.96 8.06 -5.62
N TRP A 316 -10.50 9.16 -5.09
CA TRP A 316 -11.57 9.17 -4.09
C TRP A 316 -12.95 9.13 -4.73
N THR A 317 -13.80 8.22 -4.29
CA THR A 317 -15.21 8.12 -4.71
C THR A 317 -16.15 8.26 -3.51
N PRO A 318 -17.36 8.84 -3.67
CA PRO A 318 -18.36 8.87 -2.59
C PRO A 318 -18.76 7.45 -2.17
N PHE A 319 -18.91 7.21 -0.87
CA PHE A 319 -19.48 5.95 -0.37
C PHE A 319 -21.01 5.99 -0.44
N SER A 320 -21.60 5.03 -1.15
CA SER A 320 -23.04 4.91 -1.36
C SER A 320 -23.46 3.43 -1.42
N ASP A 321 -24.75 3.13 -1.32
CA ASP A 321 -25.23 1.75 -1.50
C ASP A 321 -24.91 1.19 -2.89
N TYR A 322 -24.78 2.07 -3.90
CA TYR A 322 -24.33 1.71 -5.24
C TYR A 322 -22.87 1.22 -5.25
N TYR A 323 -21.99 1.75 -4.39
CA TYR A 323 -20.61 1.27 -4.24
C TYR A 323 -20.59 -0.21 -3.82
N ILE A 324 -21.46 -0.59 -2.86
CA ILE A 324 -21.62 -1.98 -2.41
C ILE A 324 -22.20 -2.85 -3.54
N LEU A 325 -23.22 -2.38 -4.24
CA LEU A 325 -23.81 -3.08 -5.39
C LEU A 325 -22.80 -3.31 -6.52
N CYS A 326 -21.92 -2.35 -6.80
CA CYS A 326 -20.83 -2.51 -7.77
C CYS A 326 -19.78 -3.53 -7.32
N SER A 327 -19.41 -3.54 -6.03
CA SER A 327 -18.51 -4.57 -5.48
C SER A 327 -19.13 -5.97 -5.62
N LEU A 328 -20.37 -6.15 -5.15
CA LEU A 328 -21.09 -7.43 -5.23
C LEU A 328 -21.34 -7.91 -6.67
N LYS A 329 -21.69 -7.00 -7.59
CA LYS A 329 -21.86 -7.34 -9.02
C LYS A 329 -20.52 -7.69 -9.68
N GLY A 330 -19.44 -6.97 -9.36
CA GLY A 330 -18.09 -7.26 -9.84
C GLY A 330 -17.64 -8.67 -9.45
N ASP A 331 -17.88 -9.06 -8.20
CA ASP A 331 -17.59 -10.40 -7.69
C ASP A 331 -18.45 -11.46 -8.40
N LEU A 332 -19.77 -11.26 -8.49
CA LEU A 332 -20.67 -12.22 -9.12
C LEU A 332 -20.31 -12.47 -10.60
N ILE A 333 -20.00 -11.40 -11.34
CA ILE A 333 -19.55 -11.47 -12.74
C ILE A 333 -18.20 -12.19 -12.83
N THR A 334 -17.27 -11.88 -11.93
CA THR A 334 -15.95 -12.55 -11.90
C THR A 334 -16.09 -14.03 -11.59
N SER A 335 -16.92 -14.41 -10.61
CA SER A 335 -17.23 -15.82 -10.29
C SER A 335 -17.91 -16.55 -11.45
N LEU A 336 -18.90 -15.94 -12.12
CA LEU A 336 -19.52 -16.49 -13.33
C LEU A 336 -18.49 -16.72 -14.43
N LEU A 337 -17.69 -15.71 -14.77
CA LEU A 337 -16.63 -15.80 -15.77
C LEU A 337 -15.55 -16.83 -15.38
N TYR A 338 -15.32 -17.08 -14.09
CA TYR A 338 -14.36 -18.07 -13.61
C TYR A 338 -14.90 -19.50 -13.70
N MET A 339 -16.18 -19.72 -13.38
CA MET A 339 -16.89 -21.01 -13.50
C MET A 339 -17.08 -21.48 -14.95
N MET A 340 -17.02 -20.57 -15.92
CA MET A 340 -17.14 -20.89 -17.34
C MET A 340 -15.87 -21.51 -17.92
N SER A 341 -15.98 -22.68 -18.56
CA SER A 341 -14.85 -23.38 -19.17
C SER A 341 -14.50 -22.88 -20.59
N SER A 342 -15.47 -22.38 -21.36
CA SER A 342 -15.27 -21.97 -22.75
C SER A 342 -15.03 -20.46 -22.91
N PHE A 343 -14.12 -20.09 -23.81
CA PHE A 343 -13.81 -18.69 -24.12
C PHE A 343 -15.02 -17.93 -24.71
N GLN A 344 -15.81 -18.60 -25.57
CA GLN A 344 -17.01 -18.03 -26.18
C GLN A 344 -18.07 -17.67 -25.14
N ALA A 345 -18.28 -18.51 -24.12
CA ALA A 345 -19.23 -18.22 -23.06
C ALA A 345 -18.76 -17.03 -22.18
N LYS A 346 -17.46 -16.95 -21.85
CA LYS A 346 -16.89 -15.78 -21.15
C LYS A 346 -17.08 -14.49 -21.95
N LEU A 347 -16.87 -14.54 -23.27
CA LEU A 347 -17.04 -13.38 -24.14
C LEU A 347 -18.50 -12.94 -24.22
N ALA A 348 -19.44 -13.87 -24.37
CA ALA A 348 -20.88 -13.58 -24.37
C ALA A 348 -21.34 -12.94 -23.05
N THR A 349 -20.92 -13.48 -21.90
CA THR A 349 -21.23 -12.87 -20.58
C THR A 349 -20.60 -11.50 -20.43
N ALA A 350 -19.37 -11.28 -20.89
CA ALA A 350 -18.73 -9.96 -20.87
C ALA A 350 -19.50 -8.93 -21.73
N VAL A 351 -20.00 -9.32 -22.91
CA VAL A 351 -20.81 -8.45 -23.77
C VAL A 351 -22.17 -8.12 -23.14
N VAL A 352 -22.87 -9.11 -22.58
CA VAL A 352 -24.13 -8.89 -21.85
C VAL A 352 -23.94 -7.96 -20.65
N VAL A 353 -22.83 -8.12 -19.91
CA VAL A 353 -22.43 -7.23 -18.83
C VAL A 353 -22.22 -5.80 -19.34
N VAL A 354 -21.46 -5.60 -20.41
CA VAL A 354 -21.23 -4.25 -20.97
C VAL A 354 -22.55 -3.58 -21.38
N TYR A 355 -23.49 -4.31 -21.97
CA TYR A 355 -24.83 -3.78 -22.29
C TYR A 355 -25.62 -3.38 -21.02
N LEU A 356 -25.70 -4.27 -20.02
CA LEU A 356 -26.43 -4.00 -18.77
C LEU A 356 -25.85 -2.82 -17.95
N PHE A 357 -24.56 -2.51 -18.10
CA PHE A 357 -23.95 -1.34 -17.47
C PHE A 357 -24.01 -0.07 -18.33
N ALA A 358 -24.19 -0.17 -19.65
CA ALA A 358 -24.45 0.99 -20.50
C ALA A 358 -25.81 1.63 -20.15
N ASP A 359 -26.86 0.81 -20.01
CA ASP A 359 -28.22 1.26 -19.67
C ASP A 359 -28.39 1.72 -18.21
N ALA A 360 -27.45 1.40 -17.31
CA ALA A 360 -27.50 1.89 -15.93
C ALA A 360 -27.24 3.41 -15.82
N SER A 361 -26.60 4.02 -16.82
CA SER A 361 -26.28 5.46 -16.83
C SER A 361 -27.51 6.34 -17.07
N SER A 362 -28.57 5.81 -17.70
CA SER A 362 -29.83 6.51 -17.95
C SER A 362 -30.88 6.33 -16.83
N ALA A 363 -30.70 5.33 -15.95
CA ALA A 363 -31.66 5.02 -14.88
C ALA A 363 -31.59 5.95 -13.64
N SER A 364 -30.52 6.75 -13.49
CA SER A 364 -30.31 7.60 -12.30
C SER A 364 -31.28 8.79 -12.18
N ALA A 365 -32.14 9.02 -13.18
CA ALA A 365 -33.07 10.15 -13.22
C ALA A 365 -34.49 9.84 -12.66
N LEU A 366 -34.82 8.58 -12.32
CA LEU A 366 -36.21 8.15 -12.10
C LEU A 366 -36.52 7.46 -10.76
N LEU A 367 -35.59 7.45 -9.79
CA LEU A 367 -35.81 6.85 -8.46
C LEU A 367 -35.92 7.89 -7.33
N LEU A 368 -36.61 9.00 -7.61
CA LEU A 368 -37.24 9.85 -6.60
C LEU A 368 -38.75 9.57 -6.58
N ASN A 369 -39.16 8.55 -5.82
CA ASN A 369 -40.49 8.32 -5.19
C ASN A 369 -40.72 6.81 -4.99
N GLY A 370 -41.01 6.37 -3.76
CA GLY A 370 -41.33 4.97 -3.46
C GLY A 370 -41.28 4.67 -1.96
N ASP A 371 -42.44 4.47 -1.35
CA ASP A 371 -42.61 4.40 0.10
C ASP A 371 -41.97 3.19 0.81
N SER A 372 -41.61 3.44 2.06
CA SER A 372 -41.16 2.43 3.03
C SER A 372 -42.28 1.51 3.52
N LYS A 373 -42.07 0.19 3.47
CA LYS A 373 -42.68 -0.76 4.42
C LYS A 373 -41.65 -1.76 4.91
N GLY A 374 -41.50 -1.85 6.23
CA GLY A 374 -40.52 -2.73 6.87
C GLY A 374 -41.06 -4.13 7.15
N LEU A 375 -40.14 -5.03 7.52
CA LEU A 375 -40.44 -6.35 8.07
C LEU A 375 -39.45 -6.61 9.21
N SER A 376 -39.97 -6.68 10.43
CA SER A 376 -39.22 -7.06 11.62
C SER A 376 -39.13 -8.58 11.71
N LEU A 377 -37.95 -9.12 12.00
CA LEU A 377 -37.80 -10.50 12.46
C LEU A 377 -37.18 -10.51 13.86
N VAL A 378 -38.02 -10.77 14.85
CA VAL A 378 -37.60 -10.97 16.24
C VAL A 378 -37.14 -12.41 16.38
N ILE A 379 -35.88 -12.61 16.77
CA ILE A 379 -35.41 -13.89 17.32
C ILE A 379 -34.77 -13.59 18.68
N ASN A 380 -35.37 -14.16 19.72
CA ASN A 380 -34.93 -14.03 21.10
C ASN A 380 -34.86 -15.43 21.70
N CYS A 381 -33.69 -15.85 22.18
CA CYS A 381 -33.57 -16.98 23.10
C CYS A 381 -32.33 -16.87 23.98
N ARG A 382 -32.42 -17.38 25.22
CA ARG A 382 -31.63 -16.94 26.37
C ARG A 382 -30.44 -17.85 26.72
N SER A 383 -29.44 -17.24 27.37
CA SER A 383 -28.67 -17.74 28.53
C SER A 383 -27.92 -19.08 28.49
N SER A 384 -26.63 -19.06 28.85
CA SER A 384 -26.17 -19.46 30.20
C SER A 384 -24.69 -19.08 30.47
N SER A 385 -24.22 -19.23 31.72
CA SER A 385 -23.00 -18.59 32.26
C SER A 385 -21.92 -19.57 32.77
N ARG A 386 -20.64 -19.13 32.86
CA ARG A 386 -19.79 -19.13 34.10
C ARG A 386 -18.29 -18.78 33.91
N LYS A 387 -17.77 -17.91 34.83
CA LYS A 387 -16.46 -17.85 35.58
C LYS A 387 -15.12 -18.23 34.88
N ALA A 388 -13.94 -17.57 34.98
CA ALA A 388 -13.23 -16.71 35.97
C ALA A 388 -12.51 -17.46 37.14
N PHE A 389 -11.28 -17.15 37.62
CA PHE A 389 -10.36 -15.99 37.40
C PHE A 389 -8.86 -16.29 37.00
N PRO A 390 -7.78 -16.30 37.86
CA PRO A 390 -6.51 -15.63 37.46
C PRO A 390 -5.15 -16.33 37.71
N GLY A 391 -4.04 -15.71 37.26
CA GLY A 391 -2.66 -16.07 37.67
C GLY A 391 -1.58 -15.00 37.33
N LYS A 392 -0.71 -14.67 38.30
CA LYS A 392 0.57 -13.92 38.17
C LYS A 392 1.69 -14.94 37.79
N GLU A 393 2.99 -14.66 37.55
CA GLU A 393 3.90 -13.51 37.69
C GLU A 393 5.19 -13.82 36.85
N GLY A 394 6.18 -12.91 36.76
CA GLY A 394 7.61 -13.32 36.63
C GLY A 394 8.29 -13.50 35.26
N SER A 395 9.04 -12.46 34.84
CA SER A 395 10.39 -12.48 34.21
C SER A 395 10.93 -13.70 33.41
N SER A 396 11.37 -13.46 32.15
CA SER A 396 12.75 -13.74 31.65
C SER A 396 12.87 -13.42 30.15
N PHE A 397 13.92 -12.68 29.73
CA PHE A 397 14.24 -12.48 28.30
C PHE A 397 15.11 -13.64 27.77
N GLY A 398 14.48 -14.80 27.54
CA GLY A 398 15.09 -15.93 26.85
C GLY A 398 15.18 -15.71 25.34
N CYS A 399 16.38 -15.48 24.82
CA CYS A 399 16.62 -15.38 23.37
C CYS A 399 16.71 -16.78 22.74
N GLU A 400 15.55 -17.41 22.46
CA GLU A 400 15.52 -18.72 21.83
C GLU A 400 15.59 -18.67 20.29
N ARG A 401 16.77 -19.06 19.81
CA ARG A 401 17.10 -19.78 18.56
C ARG A 401 16.20 -19.58 17.33
N LEU A 402 16.84 -18.96 16.34
CA LEU A 402 16.64 -19.06 14.89
C LEU A 402 15.75 -20.24 14.41
N VAL A 403 14.46 -19.98 14.19
CA VAL A 403 13.61 -20.90 13.43
C VAL A 403 13.94 -20.75 11.95
N VAL A 404 14.68 -21.73 11.41
CA VAL A 404 14.86 -21.90 9.97
C VAL A 404 13.47 -22.08 9.34
N ILE A 405 13.14 -21.27 8.33
CA ILE A 405 11.88 -21.38 7.57
C ILE A 405 11.98 -22.59 6.63
N SER A 406 11.91 -23.79 7.20
CA SER A 406 11.86 -25.04 6.47
C SER A 406 10.43 -25.27 5.96
N GLY A 407 10.28 -25.44 4.64
CA GLY A 407 9.01 -25.86 4.02
C GLY A 407 8.41 -24.92 2.97
N LYS A 408 8.78 -23.63 2.92
CA LYS A 408 8.32 -22.70 1.87
C LYS A 408 9.50 -22.00 1.21
N LYS A 409 9.57 -21.99 -0.13
CA LYS A 409 10.64 -21.29 -0.89
C LYS A 409 10.52 -19.75 -0.79
N LYS A 410 9.36 -19.24 -0.38
CA LYS A 410 9.04 -17.83 -0.21
C LYS A 410 8.37 -17.56 1.14
N VAL A 411 8.63 -16.39 1.71
CA VAL A 411 7.91 -15.80 2.83
C VAL A 411 6.70 -15.04 2.26
N PRO A 412 5.45 -15.47 2.52
CA PRO A 412 4.27 -14.74 2.07
C PRO A 412 4.08 -13.47 2.89
N PHE A 413 3.66 -12.39 2.23
CA PHE A 413 3.26 -11.14 2.87
C PHE A 413 1.77 -10.90 2.61
N ARG A 414 1.01 -10.59 3.66
CA ARG A 414 -0.46 -10.68 3.61
C ARG A 414 -1.18 -9.32 3.59
N VAL A 415 -0.72 -8.34 4.39
CA VAL A 415 -1.52 -7.12 4.68
C VAL A 415 -0.90 -5.79 4.23
N LEU A 416 0.20 -5.81 3.46
CA LEU A 416 0.56 -4.66 2.62
C LEU A 416 0.96 -5.16 1.23
N ARG A 417 0.43 -4.52 0.20
CA ARG A 417 0.85 -4.68 -1.21
C ARG A 417 1.22 -3.31 -1.77
N SER A 418 2.14 -3.29 -2.72
CA SER A 418 2.63 -2.03 -3.27
C SER A 418 1.68 -1.43 -4.29
N ILE A 419 1.37 -0.15 -4.14
CA ILE A 419 0.57 0.61 -5.10
C ILE A 419 1.33 0.69 -6.44
N PRO A 420 0.76 0.20 -7.55
CA PRO A 420 1.43 0.19 -8.85
C PRO A 420 1.48 1.59 -9.44
N VAL A 421 2.63 2.26 -9.31
CA VAL A 421 2.91 3.53 -10.00
C VAL A 421 2.97 3.27 -11.51
N ARG A 422 1.95 3.68 -12.26
CA ARG A 422 2.03 3.72 -13.73
C ARG A 422 3.11 4.70 -14.15
N SER A 423 4.21 4.19 -14.69
CA SER A 423 5.13 5.01 -15.49
C SER A 423 4.36 5.68 -16.62
N PRO A 424 4.63 6.96 -16.96
CA PRO A 424 4.13 7.51 -18.22
C PRO A 424 4.61 6.62 -19.38
N PRO A 425 3.78 6.40 -20.42
CA PRO A 425 4.21 5.61 -21.57
C PRO A 425 5.49 6.23 -22.15
N ARG A 426 6.48 5.39 -22.48
CA ARG A 426 7.66 5.86 -23.22
C ARG A 426 7.18 6.54 -24.51
N PRO A 427 7.77 7.67 -24.93
CA PRO A 427 7.43 8.26 -26.22
C PRO A 427 7.56 7.21 -27.31
N VAL A 428 6.43 6.90 -27.97
CA VAL A 428 6.47 6.12 -29.20
C VAL A 428 7.19 7.00 -30.21
N ALA A 429 8.37 6.57 -30.66
CA ALA A 429 9.15 7.30 -31.64
C ALA A 429 8.44 7.22 -33.01
N SER A 430 7.50 8.14 -33.24
CA SER A 430 6.91 8.34 -34.55
C SER A 430 8.00 8.83 -35.51
N ARG A 431 8.41 7.94 -36.42
CA ARG A 431 9.16 8.34 -37.61
C ARG A 431 8.26 9.18 -38.51
N GLN A 432 8.17 10.48 -38.24
CA GLN A 432 7.73 11.45 -39.23
C GLN A 432 8.97 12.01 -39.95
N SER A 433 9.05 11.76 -41.24
CA SER A 433 10.04 12.34 -42.14
C SER A 433 9.67 13.80 -42.44
N SER A 434 10.20 14.73 -41.66
CA SER A 434 10.15 16.16 -41.98
C SER A 434 11.28 16.50 -42.96
N MET A 435 10.90 16.94 -44.17
CA MET A 435 11.84 17.46 -45.17
C MET A 435 12.51 18.73 -44.62
N GLY A 436 13.84 18.75 -44.62
CA GLY A 436 14.61 19.84 -43.99
C GLY A 436 14.57 21.13 -44.81
N SER A 437 14.18 22.24 -44.16
CA SER A 437 14.44 23.60 -44.62
C SER A 437 15.78 24.07 -44.03
N LYS A 438 16.66 24.70 -44.83
CA LYS A 438 17.94 25.22 -44.34
C LYS A 438 17.71 26.43 -43.42
N ALA A 439 18.39 26.46 -42.27
CA ALA A 439 18.44 27.63 -41.40
C ALA A 439 19.33 28.74 -42.02
N PRO A 440 18.99 30.03 -41.84
CA PRO A 440 19.85 31.15 -42.22
C PRO A 440 21.06 31.31 -41.25
N PRO A 441 22.15 31.96 -41.69
CA PRO A 441 23.33 32.19 -40.84
C PRO A 441 23.08 33.24 -39.75
N PRO A 442 23.83 33.20 -38.63
CA PRO A 442 23.61 34.09 -37.49
C PRO A 442 24.12 35.52 -37.73
N HIS A 443 23.38 36.50 -37.20
CA HIS A 443 23.83 37.90 -37.14
C HIS A 443 24.96 38.08 -36.12
N ILE A 444 26.04 38.72 -36.55
CA ILE A 444 27.13 39.18 -35.68
C ILE A 444 26.74 40.56 -35.13
N ILE A 445 26.55 40.67 -33.81
CA ILE A 445 26.48 41.96 -33.12
C ILE A 445 27.90 42.34 -32.73
N LYS A 446 28.41 43.45 -33.28
CA LYS A 446 29.58 44.15 -32.74
C LYS A 446 29.08 45.10 -31.65
N TYR A 447 29.76 45.11 -30.51
CA TYR A 447 29.71 46.21 -29.56
C TYR A 447 30.99 47.02 -29.74
N GLU A 448 30.83 48.33 -29.97
CA GLU A 448 31.80 49.36 -29.64
C GLU A 448 31.50 49.88 -28.23
#